data_AF-A0A9E4MFS1-F1
#
_entry.id   AF-A0A9E4MFS1-F1
#
_cell.length_a   1.000
_cell.length_b   1.000
_cell.length_c   1.000
_cell.angle_alpha   90.00
_cell.angle_beta   90.00
_cell.angle_gamma   90.00
#
_symmetry.space_group_name_H-M   'P 1'
#
loop_
_entity.id
_entity.type
_entity.pdbx_description
1 polymer ?
#
loop_
_entity_poly.entity_id
_entity_poly.type
_entity_poly.pdbx_seq_one_letter_code
_entity_poly.pdbx_strand_id
1 'polypeptide(L)'
;SGDRLLLAGANGSGKTTLLRLIAGLRQPAAGELLVDGRRPTRDRFGARSALALVSHQDYLYDRLTAMETLRLWNSLCGGSSESRLDDLLAEVGLSAAADRHVGGFSAGMRKRLILARSRLENPRLLLLDE
;
A
#
# COMPACT_ATOMS: atom_id res chain seq x y z
N SER A 1 13.06 -8.60 -12.09
CA SER A 1 13.31 -9.32 -10.82
C SER A 1 12.46 -8.69 -9.74
N GLY A 2 12.11 -9.43 -8.69
CA GLY A 2 11.32 -8.93 -7.56
C GLY A 2 12.11 -9.10 -6.28
N ASP A 3 13.21 -8.35 -6.16
CA ASP A 3 14.14 -8.47 -5.05
C ASP A 3 13.44 -8.05 -3.74
N ARG A 4 13.73 -8.77 -2.66
CA ARG A 4 13.13 -8.52 -1.34
C ARG A 4 14.25 -8.12 -0.39
N LEU A 5 14.10 -6.94 0.20
CA LEU A 5 15.02 -6.44 1.21
C LEU A 5 14.33 -6.43 2.58
N LEU A 6 14.96 -7.02 3.58
CA LEU A 6 14.54 -6.94 4.97
C LEU A 6 15.32 -5.82 5.67
N LEU A 7 14.61 -4.84 6.22
CA LEU A 7 15.19 -3.83 7.11
C LEU A 7 15.04 -4.29 8.56
N ALA A 8 16.12 -4.78 9.17
CA ALA A 8 16.13 -5.27 10.54
C ALA A 8 16.70 -4.26 11.54
N GLY A 9 16.20 -4.28 12.78
CA GLY A 9 16.66 -3.43 13.87
C GLY A 9 15.70 -3.44 15.06
N ALA A 10 16.14 -3.01 16.23
CA ALA A 10 15.32 -2.93 17.44
C ALA A 10 14.15 -1.94 17.30
N ASN A 11 13.17 -2.02 18.21
CA ASN A 11 12.14 -0.98 18.33
C ASN A 11 12.80 0.36 18.65
N GLY A 12 12.35 1.43 17.97
CA GLY A 12 12.96 2.75 18.07
C GLY A 12 14.22 2.97 17.22
N SER A 13 14.71 1.97 16.47
CA SER A 13 15.88 2.13 15.59
C SER A 13 15.66 3.03 14.36
N GLY A 14 14.43 3.52 14.15
CA GLY A 14 14.09 4.43 13.07
C GLY A 14 13.56 3.78 11.78
N LYS A 15 13.25 2.48 11.77
CA LYS A 15 12.73 1.76 10.57
C LYS A 15 11.51 2.42 9.95
N THR A 16 10.46 2.66 10.73
CA THR A 16 9.25 3.38 10.30
C THR A 16 9.58 4.79 9.79
N THR A 17 10.54 5.48 10.43
CA THR A 17 10.99 6.81 9.98
C THR A 17 11.66 6.70 8.60
N LEU A 18 12.51 5.70 8.39
CA LEU A 18 13.16 5.46 7.10
C LEU A 18 12.13 5.13 6.01
N LEU A 19 11.17 4.24 6.27
CA LEU A 19 10.11 3.91 5.31
C LEU A 19 9.27 5.14 4.95
N ARG A 20 8.95 6.02 5.90
CA ARG A 20 8.26 7.29 5.64
C ARG A 20 9.09 8.29 4.82
N LEU A 21 10.42 8.31 5.01
CA LEU A 21 11.33 9.09 4.17
C LEU A 21 11.34 8.57 2.73
N ILE A 22 11.44 7.24 2.56
CA ILE A 22 11.41 6.60 1.23
C ILE A 22 10.06 6.87 0.53
N ALA A 23 8.94 6.74 1.25
CA ALA A 23 7.60 7.04 0.76
C ALA A 23 7.35 8.53 0.44
N GLY A 24 8.32 9.41 0.69
CA GLY A 24 8.19 10.86 0.48
C GLY A 24 7.22 11.54 1.46
N LEU A 25 6.86 10.87 2.57
CA LEU A 25 5.98 11.41 3.61
C LEU A 25 6.74 12.31 4.60
N ARG A 26 8.08 12.28 4.59
CA ARG A 26 8.95 13.18 5.36
C ARG A 26 10.14 13.64 4.50
N GLN A 27 10.66 14.81 4.80
CA GLN A 27 11.90 15.31 4.21
C GLN A 27 13.11 14.90 5.06
N PRO A 28 14.23 14.45 4.46
CA PRO A 28 15.45 14.20 5.20
C PRO A 28 16.03 15.51 5.74
N ALA A 29 16.56 15.49 6.97
CA ALA A 29 17.21 16.65 7.57
C ALA A 29 18.55 17.00 6.90
N ALA A 30 19.26 15.98 6.43
CA ALA A 30 20.49 16.10 5.65
C ALA A 30 20.61 14.91 4.67
N GLY A 31 21.46 15.05 3.66
CA GLY A 31 21.67 14.03 2.64
C GLY A 31 20.60 14.02 1.54
N GLU A 32 20.59 12.96 0.75
CA GLU A 32 19.70 12.79 -0.40
C GLU A 32 19.08 11.39 -0.43
N LEU A 33 17.82 11.32 -0.85
CA LEU A 33 17.08 10.09 -1.08
C LEU A 33 16.49 10.13 -2.47
N LEU A 34 16.82 9.11 -3.27
CA LEU A 34 16.37 8.95 -4.64
C LEU A 34 15.66 7.61 -4.82
N VAL A 35 14.53 7.65 -5.51
CA VAL A 35 13.81 6.48 -6.03
C VAL A 35 13.78 6.65 -7.55
N ASP A 36 14.35 5.68 -8.28
CA ASP A 36 14.51 5.77 -9.75
C ASP A 36 15.14 7.11 -10.21
N GLY A 37 16.15 7.59 -9.48
CA GLY A 37 16.86 8.84 -9.77
C GLY A 37 16.09 10.12 -9.45
N ARG A 38 14.93 10.02 -8.77
CA ARG A 38 14.04 11.16 -8.46
C ARG A 38 13.80 11.28 -6.97
N ARG A 39 13.55 12.51 -6.49
CA ARG A 39 13.26 12.79 -5.08
C ARG A 39 11.75 12.63 -4.80
N PRO A 40 11.32 11.63 -4.00
CA PRO A 40 9.89 11.38 -3.76
C PRO A 40 9.13 12.55 -3.12
N THR A 41 9.83 13.37 -2.33
CA THR A 41 9.25 14.54 -1.67
C THR A 41 8.92 15.70 -2.63
N ARG A 42 9.55 15.73 -3.82
CA ARG A 42 9.38 16.81 -4.81
C ARG A 42 8.63 16.36 -6.07
N ASP A 43 8.58 15.07 -6.34
CA ASP A 43 7.91 14.50 -7.51
C ASP A 43 6.71 13.63 -7.10
N ARG A 44 5.55 14.29 -6.96
CA ARG A 44 4.29 13.63 -6.56
C ARG A 44 3.73 12.72 -7.65
N PHE A 45 3.97 13.02 -8.92
CA PHE A 45 3.33 12.34 -10.05
C PHE A 45 4.22 11.27 -10.69
N GLY A 46 5.54 11.33 -10.49
CA GLY A 46 6.50 10.32 -10.95
C GLY A 46 7.01 9.42 -9.83
N ALA A 47 7.88 9.94 -8.97
CA ALA A 47 8.52 9.11 -7.95
C ALA A 47 7.53 8.55 -6.92
N ARG A 48 6.56 9.36 -6.47
CA ARG A 48 5.61 8.93 -5.43
C ARG A 48 4.53 7.98 -5.95
N SER A 49 4.08 8.10 -7.19
CA SER A 49 3.10 7.17 -7.79
C SER A 49 3.68 5.77 -8.00
N ALA A 50 5.00 5.64 -8.10
CA ALA A 50 5.70 4.36 -8.19
C ALA A 50 5.87 3.65 -6.83
N LEU A 51 5.43 4.25 -5.72
CA LEU A 51 5.60 3.74 -4.36
C LEU A 51 4.24 3.44 -3.72
N ALA A 52 4.13 2.31 -3.02
CA ALA A 52 3.02 2.05 -2.12
C ALA A 52 3.55 1.76 -0.71
N LEU A 53 2.97 2.39 0.31
CA LEU A 53 3.29 2.13 1.71
C LEU A 53 2.12 1.42 2.39
N VAL A 54 2.36 0.19 2.85
CA VAL A 54 1.47 -0.53 3.76
C VAL A 54 2.00 -0.31 5.16
N SER A 55 1.26 0.48 5.95
CA SER A 55 1.61 0.78 7.33
C SER A 55 0.83 -0.06 8.32
N HIS A 56 1.25 -0.04 9.59
CA HIS A 56 0.54 -0.66 10.70
C HIS A 56 -0.93 -0.20 10.85
N GLN A 57 -1.27 1.04 10.47
CA GLN A 57 -2.66 1.48 10.36
C GLN A 57 -3.19 1.13 8.98
N ASP A 58 -4.35 0.47 8.93
CA ASP A 58 -4.93 0.00 7.68
C ASP A 58 -5.78 1.03 6.93
N TYR A 59 -6.28 2.04 7.65
CA TYR A 59 -7.13 3.12 7.12
C TYR A 59 -8.31 2.58 6.30
N LEU A 60 -8.84 1.41 6.68
CA LEU A 60 -10.00 0.81 6.05
C LEU A 60 -11.28 1.33 6.72
N TYR A 61 -12.33 1.51 5.92
CA TYR A 61 -13.65 1.90 6.41
C TYR A 61 -14.46 0.66 6.78
N ASP A 62 -14.76 0.47 8.06
CA ASP A 62 -15.44 -0.73 8.56
C ASP A 62 -16.81 -1.01 7.95
N ARG A 63 -17.49 0.07 7.53
CA ARG A 63 -18.82 0.00 6.92
C ARG A 63 -18.79 -0.37 5.44
N LEU A 64 -17.64 -0.35 4.79
CA LEU A 64 -17.52 -0.79 3.41
C LEU A 64 -17.27 -2.29 3.36
N THR A 65 -17.74 -2.93 2.30
CA THR A 65 -17.34 -4.28 1.94
C THR A 65 -15.93 -4.30 1.35
N ALA A 66 -15.33 -5.48 1.21
CA ALA A 66 -14.03 -5.60 0.55
C ALA A 66 -14.07 -5.09 -0.90
N MET A 67 -15.15 -5.42 -1.63
CA MET A 67 -15.33 -4.95 -3.00
C MET A 67 -15.56 -3.43 -3.07
N GLU A 68 -16.41 -2.87 -2.21
CA GLU A 68 -16.60 -1.41 -2.14
C GLU A 68 -15.32 -0.67 -1.79
N THR A 69 -14.49 -1.25 -0.92
CA THR A 69 -13.17 -0.70 -0.59
C THR A 69 -12.28 -0.64 -1.83
N LEU A 70 -12.20 -1.73 -2.60
CA LEU A 70 -11.42 -1.75 -3.84
C LEU A 70 -11.99 -0.79 -4.88
N ARG A 71 -13.31 -0.71 -5.05
CA ARG A 71 -13.96 0.25 -5.97
C ARG A 71 -13.64 1.70 -5.62
N LEU A 72 -13.73 2.05 -4.33
CA LEU A 72 -13.39 3.38 -3.85
C LEU A 72 -11.94 3.72 -4.19
N TRP A 73 -10.98 2.84 -3.89
CA TRP A 73 -9.57 3.10 -4.23
C TRP A 73 -9.31 3.10 -5.73
N ASN A 74 -9.94 2.21 -6.48
CA ASN A 74 -9.83 2.12 -7.92
C ASN A 74 -10.24 3.45 -8.59
N SER A 75 -11.29 4.11 -8.08
CA SER A 75 -11.71 5.43 -8.56
C SER A 75 -10.66 6.53 -8.36
N LEU A 76 -9.82 6.40 -7.32
CA LEU A 76 -8.74 7.36 -7.01
C LEU A 76 -7.48 7.10 -7.84
N CYS A 77 -7.31 5.87 -8.34
CA CYS A 77 -6.13 5.43 -9.09
C CYS A 77 -6.32 5.45 -10.61
N GLY A 78 -7.36 6.12 -11.12
CA GLY A 78 -7.61 6.25 -12.56
C GLY A 78 -8.53 5.18 -13.17
N GLY A 79 -9.03 4.24 -12.37
CA GLY A 79 -10.06 3.28 -12.76
C GLY A 79 -9.55 2.08 -13.59
N SER A 80 -9.69 0.89 -13.02
CA SER A 80 -9.58 -0.42 -13.67
C SER A 80 -10.96 -1.06 -13.86
N SER A 81 -11.05 -2.12 -14.66
CA SER A 81 -12.27 -2.90 -14.83
C SER A 81 -12.70 -3.59 -13.52
N GLU A 82 -14.00 -3.86 -13.36
CA GLU A 82 -14.50 -4.66 -12.24
C GLU A 82 -13.86 -6.05 -12.17
N SER A 83 -13.65 -6.69 -13.33
CA SER A 83 -12.96 -7.98 -13.39
C SER A 83 -11.57 -7.95 -12.75
N ARG A 84 -10.85 -6.82 -12.86
CA ARG A 84 -9.55 -6.66 -12.21
C ARG A 84 -9.67 -6.60 -10.69
N LEU A 85 -10.76 -6.04 -10.16
CA LEU A 85 -11.02 -5.98 -8.72
C LEU A 85 -11.33 -7.38 -8.17
N ASP A 86 -12.12 -8.16 -8.91
CA ASP A 86 -12.38 -9.56 -8.60
C ASP A 86 -11.08 -10.38 -8.55
N ASP A 87 -10.22 -10.21 -9.57
CA ASP A 87 -8.91 -10.86 -9.63
C ASP A 87 -8.04 -10.49 -8.41
N LEU A 88 -8.01 -9.22 -8.03
CA LEU A 88 -7.23 -8.76 -6.88
C LEU A 88 -7.71 -9.37 -5.56
N LEU A 89 -9.03 -9.53 -5.37
CA LEU A 89 -9.55 -10.24 -4.20
C LEU A 89 -9.20 -11.72 -4.23
N ALA A 90 -9.23 -12.35 -5.41
CA ALA A 90 -8.85 -13.75 -5.58
C ALA A 90 -7.38 -13.98 -5.27
N GLU A 91 -6.48 -13.12 -5.77
CA GLU A 91 -5.04 -13.17 -5.51
C GLU A 91 -4.69 -13.15 -4.02
N VAL A 92 -5.51 -12.49 -3.19
CA VAL A 92 -5.33 -12.41 -1.74
C VAL A 92 -6.28 -13.31 -0.94
N GLY A 93 -6.99 -14.23 -1.61
CA GLY A 93 -7.88 -15.20 -0.98
C GLY A 93 -9.06 -14.58 -0.22
N LEU A 94 -9.65 -13.51 -0.77
CA LEU A 94 -10.79 -12.79 -0.20
C LEU A 94 -12.05 -12.82 -1.08
N SER A 95 -12.09 -13.56 -2.19
CA SER A 95 -13.26 -13.62 -3.09
C SER A 95 -14.56 -13.99 -2.35
N ALA A 96 -14.53 -15.01 -1.48
CA ALA A 96 -15.70 -15.43 -0.69
C ALA A 96 -16.14 -14.40 0.37
N ALA A 97 -15.33 -13.36 0.60
CA ALA A 97 -15.62 -12.27 1.52
C ALA A 97 -15.80 -10.91 0.80
N ALA A 98 -15.95 -10.91 -0.54
CA ALA A 98 -16.07 -9.69 -1.34
C ALA A 98 -17.17 -8.75 -0.83
N ASP A 99 -18.35 -9.31 -0.50
CA ASP A 99 -19.54 -8.57 -0.05
C ASP A 99 -19.65 -8.48 1.48
N ARG A 100 -18.65 -8.93 2.23
CA ARG A 100 -18.64 -8.81 3.70
C ARG A 100 -18.05 -7.47 4.11
N HIS A 101 -18.69 -6.82 5.09
CA HIS A 101 -18.17 -5.60 5.70
C HIS A 101 -16.80 -5.82 6.35
N VAL A 102 -15.88 -4.87 6.13
CA VAL A 102 -14.50 -4.91 6.63
C VAL A 102 -14.45 -4.88 8.16
N GLY A 103 -15.45 -4.30 8.84
CA GLY A 103 -15.52 -4.32 10.30
C GLY A 103 -15.57 -5.72 10.92
N GLY A 104 -15.99 -6.74 10.15
CA GLY A 104 -16.00 -8.15 10.56
C GLY A 104 -14.76 -8.95 10.12
N PHE A 105 -13.73 -8.29 9.58
CA PHE A 105 -12.52 -8.96 9.09
C PHE A 105 -11.53 -9.20 10.24
N SER A 106 -10.85 -10.33 10.20
CA SER A 106 -9.69 -10.54 11.07
C SER A 106 -8.54 -9.60 10.67
N ALA A 107 -7.58 -9.38 11.58
CA ALA A 107 -6.38 -8.59 11.27
C ALA A 107 -5.66 -9.09 10.01
N GLY A 108 -5.57 -10.42 9.82
CA GLY A 108 -4.98 -11.03 8.63
C GLY A 108 -5.78 -10.73 7.35
N MET A 109 -7.12 -10.75 7.42
CA MET A 109 -7.97 -10.38 6.27
C MET A 109 -7.81 -8.90 5.92
N ARG A 110 -7.76 -8.01 6.92
CA ARG A 110 -7.49 -6.57 6.72
C ARG A 110 -6.14 -6.37 6.03
N LYS A 111 -5.06 -7.00 6.52
CA LYS A 111 -3.74 -6.94 5.88
C LYS A 111 -3.78 -7.41 4.41
N ARG A 112 -4.48 -8.52 4.12
CA ARG A 112 -4.66 -9.01 2.75
C ARG A 112 -5.44 -8.05 1.86
N LEU A 113 -6.48 -7.40 2.37
CA LEU A 113 -7.22 -6.38 1.63
C LEU A 113 -6.35 -5.15 1.31
N ILE A 114 -5.51 -4.69 2.25
CA ILE A 114 -4.57 -3.59 1.98
C ILE A 114 -3.56 -3.98 0.90
N LEU A 115 -3.10 -5.24 0.89
CA LEU A 115 -2.21 -5.74 -0.16
C LEU A 115 -2.91 -5.78 -1.53
N ALA A 116 -4.18 -6.19 -1.61
CA ALA A 116 -4.94 -6.10 -2.86
C ALA A 116 -5.10 -4.65 -3.32
N ARG A 117 -5.43 -3.75 -2.37
CA ARG A 117 -5.56 -2.31 -2.62
C ARG A 117 -4.27 -1.68 -3.16
N SER A 118 -3.10 -2.01 -2.59
CA SER A 118 -1.82 -1.42 -3.01
C SER A 118 -1.44 -1.82 -4.44
N ARG A 119 -2.01 -2.90 -5.00
CA ARG A 119 -1.80 -3.29 -6.40
C ARG A 119 -2.55 -2.41 -7.38
N LEU A 120 -3.60 -1.71 -6.97
CA LEU A 120 -4.31 -0.74 -7.81
C LEU A 120 -3.42 0.45 -8.18
N GLU A 121 -2.45 0.78 -7.32
CA GLU A 121 -1.47 1.84 -7.56
C GLU A 121 -0.38 1.41 -8.56
N ASN A 122 -0.35 0.13 -8.96
CA ASN A 122 0.71 -0.50 -9.77
C ASN A 122 2.14 -0.08 -9.34
N PRO A 123 2.50 -0.21 -8.05
CA PRO A 123 3.74 0.33 -7.54
C PRO A 123 4.94 -0.49 -8.03
N ARG A 124 6.04 0.21 -8.32
CA ARG A 124 7.35 -0.41 -8.60
C ARG A 124 8.08 -0.83 -7.33
N LEU A 125 7.82 -0.14 -6.21
CA LEU A 125 8.35 -0.47 -4.89
C LEU A 125 7.24 -0.47 -3.85
N LEU A 126 7.04 -1.64 -3.23
CA LEU A 126 6.12 -1.82 -2.11
C LEU A 126 6.91 -1.75 -0.79
N LEU A 127 6.58 -0.77 0.02
CA LEU A 127 7.13 -0.57 1.36
C LEU A 127 6.17 -1.19 2.38
N LEU A 128 6.66 -2.12 3.17
CA LEU A 128 5.89 -2.81 4.20
C LEU A 128 6.45 -2.43 5.57
N ASP A 129 5.63 -1.76 6.38
CA ASP A 129 5.92 -1.39 7.76
C ASP A 129 4.98 -2.21 8.67
N GLU A 130 5.49 -3.35 9.15
CA GLU A 130 4.86 -4.35 10.03
C GLU A 130 3.34 -4.60 9.91
#